data_AF-A0A1F3XZ67-F1
#
_entry.id   AF-A0A1F3XZ67-F1
#
_cell.length_a   1.000
_cell.length_b   1.000
_cell.length_c   1.000
_cell.angle_alpha   90.00
_cell.angle_beta   90.00
_cell.angle_gamma   90.00
#
_symmetry.space_group_name_H-M   'P 1'
#
loop_
_entity.id
_entity.type
_entity.pdbx_description
1 polymer ?
#
loop_
_entity_poly.entity_id
_entity_poly.type
_entity_poly.pdbx_seq_one_letter_code
_entity_poly.pdbx_strand_id
1 'polypeptide(L)'
;MRVLILLSVFISGISGIAVAADQRSAIVALSDFANLTGPRLYEGRDSLGACRILIYTQNDERKSRIWVEGTFQLNTGATLGMAIPFFLSSDPQDTMLHEFYADQTTASATLTVMAEAREVTMTVKLVKEGESIIYIAYQIPEGIRACSDLRRLL
;
A
#
# COMPACT_ATOMS: atom_id res chain seq x y z
N MET A 1 2.35 -30.56 13.81
CA MET A 1 1.99 -29.23 14.36
C MET A 1 1.23 -28.48 13.27
N ARG A 2 -0.10 -28.39 13.37
CA ARG A 2 -0.96 -27.74 12.37
C ARG A 2 -0.88 -26.23 12.58
N VAL A 3 -0.28 -25.51 11.64
CA VAL A 3 -0.27 -24.05 11.62
C VAL A 3 -1.59 -23.60 11.01
N LEU A 4 -2.59 -23.38 11.87
CA LEU A 4 -3.81 -22.64 11.54
C LEU A 4 -3.41 -21.15 11.50
N ILE A 5 -3.04 -20.63 10.33
CA ILE A 5 -3.03 -19.17 10.13
C ILE A 5 -4.49 -18.78 9.99
N LEU A 6 -5.05 -18.31 11.11
CA LEU A 6 -6.36 -17.71 11.17
C LEU A 6 -6.40 -16.52 10.21
N LEU A 7 -7.14 -16.72 9.13
CA LEU A 7 -7.57 -15.71 8.16
C LEU A 7 -8.63 -14.81 8.84
N SER A 8 -8.22 -13.98 9.79
CA SER A 8 -9.13 -13.13 10.56
C SER A 8 -8.46 -11.85 11.03
N VAL A 9 -8.11 -10.95 10.11
CA VAL A 9 -7.86 -9.53 10.44
C VAL A 9 -8.27 -8.62 9.27
N PHE A 10 -9.57 -8.60 8.96
CA PHE A 10 -10.21 -7.42 8.36
C PHE A 10 -11.33 -6.85 9.26
N ILE A 11 -11.48 -7.39 10.48
CA ILE A 11 -12.45 -6.93 11.47
C ILE A 11 -11.68 -6.44 12.69
N SER A 12 -11.02 -5.31 12.54
CA SER A 12 -10.68 -4.46 13.67
C SER A 12 -11.47 -3.19 13.44
N GLY A 13 -12.55 -3.01 14.20
CA GLY A 13 -13.30 -1.77 14.22
C GLY A 13 -12.34 -0.62 14.49
N ILE A 14 -12.17 0.23 13.48
CA ILE A 14 -11.41 1.45 13.61
C ILE A 14 -12.33 2.41 14.37
N SER A 15 -12.34 2.33 15.69
CA SER A 15 -12.75 3.45 16.54
C SER A 15 -11.61 4.47 16.59
N GLY A 16 -11.13 4.84 15.41
CA GLY A 16 -10.20 5.93 15.18
C GLY A 16 -10.97 6.99 14.43
N ILE A 17 -10.83 8.23 14.85
CA ILE A 17 -11.48 9.38 14.22
C ILE A 17 -11.06 9.35 12.74
N ALA A 18 -12.02 9.12 11.84
CA ALA A 18 -11.83 9.37 10.41
C ALA A 18 -11.64 10.88 10.25
N VAL A 19 -10.39 11.32 10.33
CA VAL A 19 -10.02 12.70 10.01
C VAL A 19 -9.93 12.76 8.50
N ALA A 20 -10.63 13.70 7.87
CA ALA A 20 -10.38 14.05 6.47
C ALA A 20 -8.88 14.31 6.34
N ALA A 21 -8.16 13.38 5.73
CA ALA A 21 -6.73 13.32 5.90
C ALA A 21 -6.07 14.46 5.11
N ASP A 22 -5.32 15.31 5.81
CA ASP A 22 -4.37 16.20 5.15
C ASP A 22 -3.34 15.34 4.42
N GLN A 23 -3.42 15.34 3.09
CA GLN A 23 -2.60 14.53 2.20
C GLN A 23 -1.10 14.75 2.46
N ARG A 24 -0.71 15.97 2.88
CA ARG A 24 0.67 16.27 3.25
C ARG A 24 1.10 15.55 4.53
N SER A 25 0.26 15.55 5.56
CA SER A 25 0.51 14.83 6.81
C SER A 25 0.58 13.32 6.59
N ALA A 26 -0.28 12.77 5.72
CA ALA A 26 -0.24 11.36 5.34
C ALA A 26 1.07 10.97 4.64
N ILE A 27 1.59 11.84 3.76
CA ILE A 27 2.90 11.66 3.11
C ILE A 27 4.00 11.57 4.16
N VAL A 28 4.09 12.55 5.07
CA VAL A 28 5.14 12.56 6.12
C VAL A 28 5.06 11.30 6.98
N ALA A 29 3.86 10.96 7.47
CA ALA A 29 3.67 9.80 8.32
C ALA A 29 4.02 8.48 7.60
N LEU A 30 3.73 8.35 6.31
CA LEU A 30 4.15 7.20 5.53
C LEU A 30 5.68 7.17 5.32
N SER A 31 6.33 8.33 5.13
CA SER A 31 7.79 8.44 5.04
C SER A 31 8.46 7.88 6.29
N ASP A 32 7.96 8.31 7.44
CA ASP A 32 8.47 7.95 8.75
C ASP A 32 8.18 6.47 9.03
N PHE A 33 6.97 6.00 8.70
CA PHE A 33 6.60 4.60 8.80
C PHE A 33 7.54 3.69 8.00
N ALA A 34 7.79 4.03 6.73
CA ALA A 34 8.66 3.24 5.86
C ALA A 34 10.14 3.56 6.03
N ASN A 35 10.52 4.47 6.93
CA ASN A 35 11.88 4.96 7.16
C ASN A 35 12.62 5.23 5.83
N LEU A 36 12.00 5.99 4.94
CA LEU A 36 12.48 6.18 3.57
C LEU A 36 13.70 7.10 3.52
N THR A 37 14.88 6.50 3.39
CA THR A 37 16.13 7.19 3.00
C THR A 37 16.40 7.11 1.49
N GLY A 38 15.55 6.40 0.76
CA GLY A 38 15.65 6.13 -0.68
C GLY A 38 14.57 5.14 -1.14
N PRO A 39 14.52 4.78 -2.43
CA PRO A 39 13.60 3.77 -2.95
C PRO A 39 13.79 2.42 -2.25
N ARG A 40 12.68 1.76 -1.90
CA ARG A 40 12.66 0.42 -1.33
C ARG A 40 11.83 -0.50 -2.21
N LEU A 41 12.41 -1.61 -2.64
CA LEU A 41 11.71 -2.61 -3.46
C LEU A 41 11.53 -3.89 -2.64
N TYR A 42 10.33 -4.41 -2.60
CA TYR A 42 10.00 -5.68 -1.96
C TYR A 42 9.42 -6.65 -2.99
N GLU A 43 9.68 -7.93 -2.80
CA GLU A 43 9.09 -9.02 -3.57
C GLU A 43 8.56 -10.08 -2.62
N GLY A 44 7.36 -10.59 -2.90
CA GLY A 44 6.74 -11.64 -2.11
C GLY A 44 5.76 -12.46 -2.94
N ARG A 45 4.83 -13.14 -2.27
CA ARG A 45 3.84 -14.00 -2.92
C ARG A 45 2.46 -13.86 -2.29
N ASP A 46 1.46 -14.22 -3.07
CA ASP A 46 0.11 -14.48 -2.60
C ASP A 46 -0.42 -15.83 -3.14
N SER A 47 -1.70 -16.10 -2.91
CA SER A 47 -2.35 -17.34 -3.36
C SER A 47 -2.42 -17.49 -4.89
N LEU A 48 -2.28 -16.39 -5.64
CA LEU A 48 -2.43 -16.36 -7.10
C LEU A 48 -1.10 -16.17 -7.84
N GLY A 49 -0.05 -15.67 -7.18
CA GLY A 49 1.31 -15.65 -7.71
C GLY A 49 2.28 -14.74 -6.95
N ALA A 50 3.14 -14.04 -7.70
CA ALA A 50 4.18 -13.18 -7.14
C ALA A 50 3.64 -11.75 -6.98
N CYS A 51 4.20 -10.99 -6.05
CA CYS A 51 3.96 -9.56 -5.95
C CYS A 51 5.28 -8.80 -5.86
N ARG A 52 5.25 -7.52 -6.27
CA ARG A 52 6.33 -6.57 -5.99
C ARG A 52 5.75 -5.26 -5.48
N ILE A 53 6.49 -4.61 -4.59
CA ILE A 53 6.10 -3.31 -4.03
C ILE A 53 7.31 -2.40 -4.08
N LEU A 54 7.17 -1.25 -4.72
CA LEU A 54 8.16 -0.19 -4.72
C LEU A 54 7.64 0.96 -3.87
N ILE A 55 8.40 1.38 -2.87
CA ILE A 55 8.12 2.55 -2.03
C ILE A 55 9.21 3.58 -2.27
N TYR A 56 8.90 4.77 -2.74
CA TYR A 56 9.91 5.76 -3.08
C TYR A 56 9.41 7.19 -2.91
N THR A 57 10.35 8.10 -2.70
CA THR A 57 10.08 9.54 -2.69
C THR A 57 10.38 10.12 -4.07
N GLN A 58 9.55 11.04 -4.54
CA GLN A 58 9.91 11.96 -5.62
C GLN A 58 9.94 13.37 -5.05
N ASN A 59 11.10 14.01 -5.09
CA ASN A 59 11.22 15.43 -4.87
C ASN A 59 11.16 16.11 -6.25
N ASP A 60 10.00 16.66 -6.58
CA ASP A 60 9.88 17.62 -7.67
C ASP A 60 9.84 19.03 -7.07
N GLU A 61 10.18 20.04 -7.88
CA GLU A 61 10.19 21.48 -7.55
C GLU A 61 8.85 21.97 -6.96
N ARG A 62 7.78 21.16 -7.07
CA ARG A 62 6.42 21.50 -6.70
C ARG A 62 5.85 20.79 -5.48
N LYS A 63 6.57 19.87 -4.81
CA LYS A 63 6.30 19.23 -3.48
C LYS A 63 6.96 17.84 -3.41
N SER A 64 7.39 17.43 -2.22
CA SER A 64 7.82 16.04 -1.92
C SER A 64 6.62 15.09 -1.94
N ARG A 65 6.62 14.11 -2.83
CA ARG A 65 5.60 13.04 -2.95
C ARG A 65 6.16 11.72 -2.42
N ILE A 66 5.31 10.88 -1.86
CA ILE A 66 5.65 9.46 -1.63
C ILE A 66 4.78 8.60 -2.52
N TRP A 67 5.47 7.84 -3.35
CA TRP A 67 4.89 6.89 -4.25
C TRP A 67 5.03 5.52 -3.64
N VAL A 68 3.93 4.79 -3.65
CA VAL A 68 4.00 3.38 -3.38
C VAL A 68 3.26 2.64 -4.47
N GLU A 69 3.95 1.72 -5.10
CA GLU A 69 3.48 1.03 -6.28
C GLU A 69 3.55 -0.46 -6.02
N GLY A 70 2.41 -1.12 -5.99
CA GLY A 70 2.32 -2.57 -5.96
C GLY A 70 2.14 -3.13 -7.36
N THR A 71 2.63 -4.32 -7.66
CA THR A 71 2.21 -5.11 -8.82
C THR A 71 1.97 -6.53 -8.37
N PHE A 72 0.91 -7.16 -8.87
CA PHE A 72 0.57 -8.55 -8.58
C PHE A 72 0.59 -9.36 -9.88
N GLN A 73 1.49 -10.33 -9.97
CA GLN A 73 1.65 -11.22 -11.11
C GLN A 73 1.00 -12.58 -10.82
N LEU A 74 0.16 -13.06 -11.75
CA LEU A 74 -0.43 -14.40 -11.66
C LEU A 74 0.58 -15.51 -12.01
N ASN A 75 0.41 -16.68 -11.39
CA ASN A 75 1.21 -17.89 -11.65
C ASN A 75 0.97 -18.50 -13.05
N THR A 76 -0.18 -18.22 -13.66
CA THR A 76 -0.65 -18.90 -14.89
C THR A 76 -0.27 -18.20 -16.20
N GLY A 77 0.52 -17.12 -16.17
CA GLY A 77 0.93 -16.41 -17.39
C GLY A 77 1.02 -14.91 -17.22
N ALA A 78 0.69 -14.18 -18.29
CA ALA A 78 0.86 -12.73 -18.42
C ALA A 78 0.46 -11.98 -17.14
N THR A 79 1.33 -11.05 -16.71
CA THR A 79 1.05 -10.12 -15.62
C THR A 79 -0.36 -9.59 -15.80
N LEU A 80 -1.29 -9.91 -14.89
CA LEU A 80 -2.47 -9.06 -14.75
C LEU A 80 -1.90 -7.73 -14.28
N GLY A 81 -1.71 -6.84 -15.25
CA GLY A 81 -1.01 -5.56 -15.13
C GLY A 81 -1.74 -4.55 -14.26
N MET A 82 -2.46 -5.00 -13.22
CA MET A 82 -2.77 -4.12 -12.11
C MET A 82 -1.47 -3.88 -11.35
N ALA A 83 -0.69 -2.95 -11.90
CA ALA A 83 -0.05 -1.99 -11.04
C ALA A 83 -1.15 -1.44 -10.13
N ILE A 84 -0.88 -1.44 -8.86
CA ILE A 84 -1.66 -0.81 -7.81
C ILE A 84 -0.83 0.39 -7.47
N PRO A 85 -0.95 1.45 -8.27
CA PRO A 85 -0.37 2.71 -7.90
C PRO A 85 -1.16 3.23 -6.70
N PHE A 86 -0.56 3.22 -5.52
CA PHE A 86 -1.05 4.00 -4.40
C PHE A 86 -0.12 5.20 -4.23
N PHE A 87 -0.49 6.27 -4.92
CA PHE A 87 0.24 7.52 -4.89
C PHE A 87 -0.27 8.37 -3.72
N LEU A 88 0.57 8.62 -2.72
CA LEU A 88 0.37 9.77 -1.84
C LEU A 88 1.10 10.95 -2.49
N SER A 89 0.47 11.47 -3.54
CA SER A 89 0.85 12.74 -4.15
C SER A 89 0.28 13.88 -3.32
N SER A 90 0.93 15.03 -3.28
CA SER A 90 0.34 16.26 -2.71
C SER A 90 -0.46 17.07 -3.77
N ASP A 91 -0.72 16.43 -4.91
CA ASP A 91 -1.51 16.91 -6.04
C ASP A 91 -2.84 16.15 -6.07
N PRO A 92 -3.97 16.81 -5.79
CA PRO A 92 -5.28 16.15 -5.65
C PRO A 92 -5.88 15.66 -6.97
N GLN A 93 -5.28 15.98 -8.13
CA GLN A 93 -5.79 15.52 -9.42
C GLN A 93 -5.49 14.04 -9.71
N ASP A 94 -4.43 13.49 -9.11
CA ASP A 94 -3.97 12.12 -9.40
C ASP A 94 -4.59 11.08 -8.46
N THR A 95 -4.92 11.49 -7.23
CA THR A 95 -5.33 10.58 -6.16
C THR A 95 -6.04 11.36 -5.06
N MET A 96 -7.22 10.89 -4.66
CA MET A 96 -7.96 11.49 -3.55
C MET A 96 -7.85 10.62 -2.31
N LEU A 97 -7.21 11.15 -1.27
CA LEU A 97 -7.11 10.51 0.03
C LEU A 97 -8.35 10.77 0.86
N HIS A 98 -9.02 9.71 1.29
CA HIS A 98 -10.19 9.79 2.16
C HIS A 98 -9.79 9.62 3.63
N GLU A 99 -9.01 8.58 3.90
CA GLU A 99 -8.62 8.19 5.24
C GLU A 99 -7.17 7.74 5.25
N PHE A 100 -6.44 8.12 6.30
CA PHE A 100 -5.07 7.67 6.53
C PHE A 100 -4.85 7.36 8.00
N TYR A 101 -4.12 6.28 8.25
CA TYR A 101 -3.67 5.87 9.57
C TYR A 101 -2.25 5.31 9.47
N ALA A 102 -1.39 5.67 10.41
CA ALA A 102 -0.10 5.04 10.57
C ALA A 102 0.29 4.98 12.05
N ASP A 103 0.81 3.83 12.46
CA ASP A 103 1.47 3.60 13.74
C ASP A 103 2.86 2.99 13.52
N GLN A 104 3.50 2.48 14.57
CA GLN A 104 4.86 1.93 14.48
C GLN A 104 4.96 0.61 13.68
N THR A 105 3.85 -0.05 13.39
CA THR A 105 3.78 -1.41 12.82
C THR A 105 2.87 -1.51 11.61
N THR A 106 1.87 -0.63 11.51
CA THR A 106 0.84 -0.65 10.48
C THR A 106 0.67 0.73 9.87
N ALA A 107 0.53 0.79 8.54
CA ALA A 107 0.02 1.95 7.84
C ALA A 107 -1.14 1.53 6.93
N SER A 108 -2.20 2.32 6.88
CA SER A 108 -3.36 2.08 6.01
C SER A 108 -3.91 3.37 5.43
N ALA A 109 -4.36 3.30 4.18
CA ALA A 109 -4.97 4.41 3.48
C ALA A 109 -6.18 3.95 2.68
N THR A 110 -7.23 4.76 2.67
CA THR A 110 -8.35 4.64 1.73
C THR A 110 -8.24 5.77 0.70
N LEU A 111 -8.14 5.40 -0.57
CA LEU A 111 -7.81 6.27 -1.69
C LEU A 111 -8.81 6.04 -2.82
N THR A 112 -9.14 7.09 -3.58
CA THR A 112 -9.66 6.94 -4.94
C THR A 112 -8.52 7.15 -5.93
N VAL A 113 -8.32 6.16 -6.81
CA VAL A 113 -7.33 6.18 -7.89
C VAL A 113 -8.03 6.11 -9.24
N MET A 114 -7.38 6.65 -10.28
CA MET A 114 -7.78 6.41 -11.67
C MET A 114 -7.07 5.17 -12.21
N ALA A 115 -7.81 4.09 -12.44
CA ALA A 115 -7.31 2.86 -13.03
C ALA A 115 -8.06 2.58 -14.34
N GLU A 116 -7.34 2.46 -15.47
CA GLU A 116 -7.92 2.13 -16.79
C GLU A 116 -9.12 3.01 -17.18
N ALA A 117 -9.01 4.33 -16.94
CA ALA A 117 -10.06 5.33 -17.17
C ALA A 117 -11.31 5.20 -16.28
N ARG A 118 -11.24 4.45 -15.17
CA ARG A 118 -12.30 4.35 -14.15
C ARG A 118 -11.76 4.79 -12.78
N GLU A 119 -12.59 5.50 -12.03
CA GLU A 119 -12.32 5.75 -10.60
C GLU A 119 -12.56 4.46 -9.80
N VAL A 120 -11.56 4.06 -9.03
CA VAL A 120 -11.62 2.92 -8.13
C VAL A 120 -11.24 3.37 -6.73
N THR A 121 -12.16 3.16 -5.78
CA THR A 121 -11.83 3.30 -4.36
C THR A 121 -11.09 2.06 -3.89
N MET A 122 -9.90 2.24 -3.34
CA MET A 122 -9.07 1.18 -2.78
C MET A 122 -8.70 1.46 -1.34
N THR A 123 -8.60 0.41 -0.55
CA THR A 123 -7.95 0.45 0.77
C THR A 123 -6.65 -0.31 0.68
N VAL A 124 -5.54 0.32 1.06
CA VAL A 124 -4.22 -0.30 1.11
C VAL A 124 -3.76 -0.40 2.57
N LYS A 125 -3.13 -1.51 2.92
CA LYS A 125 -2.57 -1.77 4.24
C LYS A 125 -1.15 -2.32 4.10
N LEU A 126 -0.21 -1.70 4.81
CA LEU A 126 1.17 -2.14 4.98
C LEU A 126 1.37 -2.57 6.43
N VAL A 127 2.12 -3.65 6.63
CA VAL A 127 2.57 -4.08 7.97
C VAL A 127 4.07 -4.29 7.92
N LYS A 128 4.75 -3.81 8.96
CA LYS A 128 6.19 -3.94 9.13
C LYS A 128 6.57 -4.65 10.42
N GLU A 129 7.71 -5.33 10.38
CA GLU A 129 8.40 -5.87 11.54
C GLU A 129 9.79 -5.23 11.59
N GLY A 130 10.06 -4.48 12.67
CA GLY A 130 11.21 -3.59 12.73
C GLY A 130 11.22 -2.59 11.55
N GLU A 131 12.27 -2.65 10.74
CA GLU A 131 12.48 -1.76 9.59
C GLU A 131 11.97 -2.33 8.26
N SER A 132 11.45 -3.55 8.25
CA SER A 132 11.08 -4.26 7.01
C SER A 132 9.57 -4.37 6.87
N ILE A 133 9.04 -3.96 5.72
CA ILE A 133 7.66 -4.27 5.35
C ILE A 133 7.57 -5.78 5.09
N ILE A 134 6.71 -6.47 5.84
CA ILE A 134 6.54 -7.93 5.77
C ILE A 134 5.24 -8.34 5.07
N TYR A 135 4.29 -7.41 4.98
CA TYR A 135 2.98 -7.67 4.39
C TYR A 135 2.39 -6.42 3.73
N ILE A 136 1.71 -6.62 2.61
CA ILE A 136 0.81 -5.65 2.00
C ILE A 136 -0.52 -6.33 1.70
N ALA A 137 -1.61 -5.59 1.89
CA ALA A 137 -2.88 -5.94 1.31
C ALA A 137 -3.49 -4.74 0.62
N TYR A 138 -4.28 -5.00 -0.40
CA TYR A 138 -5.19 -4.02 -0.94
C TYR A 138 -6.57 -4.64 -1.12
N GLN A 139 -7.57 -3.79 -1.06
CA GLN A 139 -8.97 -4.10 -1.29
C GLN A 139 -9.54 -3.12 -2.29
N ILE A 140 -10.15 -3.65 -3.35
CA ILE A 140 -10.99 -2.94 -4.32
C ILE A 140 -12.39 -3.57 -4.29
N PRO A 141 -13.42 -2.95 -4.91
CA PRO A 141 -14.77 -3.52 -4.95
C PRO A 141 -14.81 -4.96 -5.49
N GLU A 142 -13.92 -5.29 -6.42
CA GLU A 142 -13.82 -6.58 -7.09
C GLU A 142 -13.12 -7.67 -6.24
N GLY A 143 -12.43 -7.30 -5.14
CA GLY A 143 -11.81 -8.28 -4.25
C GLY A 143 -10.62 -7.76 -3.43
N ILE A 144 -10.06 -8.68 -2.64
CA ILE A 144 -8.90 -8.44 -1.78
C ILE A 144 -7.74 -9.29 -2.27
N ARG A 145 -6.54 -8.71 -2.27
CA ARG A 145 -5.30 -9.43 -2.50
C ARG A 145 -4.29 -9.01 -1.44
N ALA A 146 -3.53 -9.97 -0.98
CA ALA A 146 -2.60 -9.81 0.12
C ALA A 146 -1.31 -10.53 -0.21
N CYS A 147 -0.21 -9.79 -0.21
CA CYS A 147 1.10 -10.35 -0.41
C CYS A 147 1.86 -10.45 0.91
N SER A 148 2.38 -11.65 1.17
CA SER A 148 3.18 -12.02 2.32
C SER A 148 4.59 -12.39 1.90
N ASP A 149 5.41 -12.73 2.90
CA ASP A 149 6.79 -13.21 2.71
C ASP A 149 7.63 -12.20 1.93
N LEU A 150 7.39 -10.90 2.18
CA LEU A 150 8.07 -9.83 1.49
C LEU A 150 9.55 -9.83 1.86
N ARG A 151 10.38 -9.97 0.83
CA ARG A 151 11.83 -9.80 0.91
C ARG A 151 12.21 -8.47 0.28
N ARG A 152 12.97 -7.67 1.01
CA ARG A 152 13.57 -6.45 0.47
C ARG A 152 14.65 -6.79 -0.56
N LEU A 153 14.53 -6.20 -1.75
CA LEU A 153 15.47 -6.29 -2.88
C LEU A 153 16.37 -5.04 -2.98
N LEU A 154 15.83 -3.88 -2.64
CA LEU A 154 16.50 -2.56 -2.62
C LEU A 154 16.12 -1.81 -1.35
#